data_AF-A0AAN7SNJ6-F1
#
_entry.id   AF-A0AAN7SNJ6-F1
#
_cell.length_a   1.000
_cell.length_b   1.000
_cell.length_c   1.000
_cell.angle_alpha   90.00
_cell.angle_beta   90.00
_cell.angle_gamma   90.00
#
_symmetry.space_group_name_H-M   'P 1'
#
loop_
_entity.id
_entity.type
_entity.pdbx_description
1 polymer ?
#
loop_
_entity_poly.entity_id
_entity_poly.type
_entity_poly.pdbx_seq_one_letter_code
_entity_poly.pdbx_strand_id
1 'polypeptide(L)' 'MKAALFFGALVISVLAVSSAERKICPCPRIFMPVCASNGRTYPNICEFNCVAEEQHLRLLKRSACDAEQVYE' A
#
# COMPACT_ATOMS: atom_id res chain seq x y z
N MET A 1 -48.73 1.12 -15.81
CA MET A 1 -47.58 1.21 -14.87
C MET A 1 -47.09 -0.21 -14.60
N LYS A 2 -45.93 -0.61 -15.15
CA LYS A 2 -45.10 -1.77 -14.74
C LYS A 2 -44.02 -1.99 -15.81
N ALA A 3 -43.07 -1.07 -15.88
CA ALA A 3 -41.85 -1.25 -16.67
C ALA A 3 -40.73 -0.45 -15.99
N ALA A 4 -40.34 -0.90 -14.80
CA ALA A 4 -39.19 -0.36 -14.07
C ALA A 4 -38.55 -1.42 -13.16
N LEU A 5 -38.56 -2.69 -13.56
CA LEU A 5 -38.05 -3.78 -12.71
C LEU A 5 -37.04 -4.73 -13.39
N PHE A 6 -36.69 -4.55 -14.67
CA PHE A 6 -35.74 -5.45 -15.34
C PHE A 6 -34.49 -4.78 -15.93
N PHE A 7 -34.46 -3.45 -16.09
CA PHE A 7 -33.25 -2.75 -16.54
C PHE A 7 -32.24 -2.49 -15.42
N GLY A 8 -32.66 -2.50 -14.16
CA GLY A 8 -31.80 -2.20 -13.01
C GLY A 8 -30.79 -3.30 -12.67
N ALA A 9 -31.14 -4.57 -12.81
CA ALA A 9 -30.29 -5.67 -12.34
C ALA A 9 -29.02 -5.87 -13.21
N LEU A 10 -29.08 -5.56 -14.50
CA LEU A 10 -27.99 -5.80 -15.45
C LEU A 10 -26.98 -4.65 -15.49
N VAL A 11 -27.38 -3.43 -15.09
CA VAL A 11 -26.45 -2.30 -14.88
C VAL A 11 -25.79 -2.36 -13.50
N ILE A 12 -26.47 -2.90 -12.47
CA ILE A 12 -25.90 -3.07 -11.13
C ILE A 12 -24.71 -4.04 -11.14
N SER A 13 -24.73 -5.08 -11.98
CA SER A 13 -23.60 -6.01 -12.11
C SER A 13 -22.38 -5.39 -12.82
N VAL A 14 -22.60 -4.45 -13.75
CA VAL A 14 -21.52 -3.75 -14.47
C VAL A 14 -20.86 -2.68 -13.60
N LEU A 15 -21.62 -2.04 -12.69
CA LEU A 15 -21.11 -1.00 -11.79
C LEU A 15 -20.41 -1.53 -10.53
N ALA A 16 -20.44 -2.84 -10.29
CA ALA A 16 -19.77 -3.48 -9.15
C ALA A 16 -18.32 -3.90 -9.42
N VAL A 17 -17.67 -3.36 -10.46
CA VAL A 17 -16.20 -3.48 -10.62
C VAL A 17 -15.56 -2.52 -9.62
N SER A 18 -15.25 -3.01 -8.41
CA SER A 18 -14.35 -2.31 -7.50
C SER A 18 -12.96 -2.33 -8.12
N SER A 19 -12.51 -1.23 -8.73
CA SER A 19 -11.14 -1.12 -9.21
C SER A 19 -10.21 -1.11 -7.99
N ALA A 20 -9.60 -2.26 -7.70
CA ALA A 20 -8.37 -2.29 -6.90
C ALA A 20 -7.26 -1.72 -7.79
N GLU A 21 -7.21 -0.39 -7.92
CA GLU A 21 -6.12 0.29 -8.61
C GLU A 21 -4.83 0.03 -7.83
N ARG A 22 -4.01 -0.90 -8.31
CA ARG A 22 -2.66 -1.07 -7.78
C ARG A 22 -1.84 0.15 -8.16
N LYS A 23 -1.48 0.96 -7.18
CA LYS A 23 -0.50 2.03 -7.33
C LYS A 23 0.80 1.45 -7.90
N ILE A 24 1.15 1.88 -9.11
CA ILE A 24 2.41 1.49 -9.74
C ILE A 24 3.53 2.21 -9.01
N CYS A 25 4.57 1.46 -8.66
CA CYS A 25 5.66 1.95 -7.85
C CYS A 25 7.01 1.54 -8.44
N PRO A 26 7.54 2.34 -9.39
CA PRO A 26 8.77 2.01 -10.08
C PRO A 26 9.97 2.30 -9.18
N CYS A 27 10.46 1.28 -8.47
CA CYS A 27 11.64 1.38 -7.62
C CYS A 27 12.79 0.50 -8.12
N PRO A 28 14.04 0.98 -8.05
CA PRO A 28 15.20 0.15 -8.36
C PRO A 28 15.34 -0.96 -7.32
N ARG A 29 15.88 -2.12 -7.74
CA ARG A 29 16.16 -3.26 -6.85
C ARG A 29 17.49 -3.09 -6.11
N ILE A 30 17.70 -1.91 -5.52
CA ILE A 30 18.89 -1.60 -4.72
C ILE A 30 18.54 -1.78 -3.24
N PHE A 31 19.37 -2.52 -2.50
CA PHE A 31 19.19 -2.74 -1.08
C PHE A 31 19.94 -1.67 -0.28
N MET A 32 19.21 -0.68 0.23
CA MET A 32 19.68 0.40 1.11
C MET A 32 18.62 0.63 2.19
N PRO A 33 18.55 -0.25 3.20
CA PRO A 33 17.38 -0.39 4.04
C PRO A 33 17.08 0.86 4.87
N VAL A 34 15.79 1.09 5.12
CA VAL A 34 15.31 2.18 5.97
C VAL A 34 14.30 1.68 7.01
N CYS A 35 14.24 2.33 8.16
CA CYS A 35 13.33 1.98 9.25
C CYS A 35 12.17 2.96 9.29
N ALA A 36 10.95 2.43 9.26
CA ALA A 36 9.71 3.21 9.33
C ALA A 36 9.13 3.25 10.75
N SER A 37 8.21 4.18 10.99
CA SER A 37 7.55 4.39 12.29
C SER A 37 6.69 3.22 12.76
N ASN A 38 6.39 2.26 11.89
CA ASN A 38 5.72 1.00 12.22
C ASN A 38 6.71 -0.11 12.63
N GLY A 39 8.00 0.20 12.78
CA GLY A 39 9.04 -0.76 13.13
C GLY A 39 9.41 -1.71 11.99
N ARG A 40 8.93 -1.48 10.76
CA ARG A 40 9.27 -2.32 9.60
C ARG A 40 10.44 -1.73 8.83
N THR A 41 11.36 -2.61 8.44
CA THR A 41 12.41 -2.30 7.49
C THR A 41 11.88 -2.33 6.06
N TYR A 42 12.11 -1.26 5.31
CA TYR A 42 11.85 -1.20 3.87
C TYR A 42 13.17 -1.36 3.11
N PRO A 43 13.20 -2.10 1.98
CA PRO A 43 14.44 -2.42 1.26
C PRO A 43 15.23 -1.19 0.79
N ASN A 44 14.52 -0.10 0.48
CA ASN A 44 15.10 1.19 0.18
C ASN A 44 14.09 2.32 0.41
N ILE A 45 14.58 3.56 0.31
CA ILE A 45 13.76 4.76 0.48
C ILE A 45 12.65 4.89 -0.57
N CYS A 46 12.85 4.37 -1.79
CA CYS A 46 11.82 4.40 -2.83
C CYS A 46 10.64 3.48 -2.44
N GLU A 47 10.94 2.25 -2.04
CA GLU A 47 9.93 1.28 -1.59
C GLU A 47 9.22 1.73 -0.31
N PHE A 48 9.90 2.47 0.57
CA PHE A 48 9.25 3.14 1.71
C PHE A 48 8.26 4.22 1.25
N ASN A 49 8.70 5.17 0.41
CA ASN A 49 7.87 6.28 -0.07
C ASN A 49 6.63 5.79 -0.83
N CYS A 50 6.73 4.63 -1.46
CA CYS A 50 5.63 3.95 -2.15
C CYS A 50 4.35 3.84 -1.31
N VAL A 51 4.52 3.45 -0.05
CA VAL A 51 3.44 3.10 0.87
C VAL A 51 3.31 4.07 2.04
N ALA A 52 4.27 4.99 2.21
CA ALA A 52 4.35 5.84 3.39
C ALA A 52 3.11 6.72 3.57
N GLU A 53 2.57 7.27 2.49
CA GLU A 53 1.36 8.11 2.54
C GLU A 53 0.13 7.31 2.97
N GLU A 54 -0.12 6.20 2.28
CA GLU A 54 -1.30 5.33 2.51
C GLU A 54 -1.29 4.69 3.91
N GLN A 55 -0.09 4.41 4.44
CA GLN A 55 0.09 3.79 5.75
C GLN A 55 0.45 4.81 6.85
N HIS A 56 0.44 6.10 6.54
CA HIS A 56 0.82 7.19 7.46
C HIS A 56 2.17 6.94 8.18
N LEU A 57 3.16 6.45 7.43
CA LEU A 57 4.48 6.11 7.96
C LEU A 57 5.42 7.30 7.93
N ARG A 58 6.21 7.41 9.00
CA ARG A 58 7.33 8.35 9.09
C ARG A 58 8.64 7.57 8.97
N LEU A 59 9.61 8.17 8.30
CA LEU A 59 10.97 7.64 8.26
C LEU A 59 11.62 7.87 9.63
N LEU A 60 12.08 6.81 10.30
CA LEU A 60 12.80 6.92 11.57
C LEU A 60 14.31 7.04 11.35
N LYS A 61 14.90 6.09 10.62
CA LYS A 61 16.34 5.96 10.41
C LYS A 61 16.64 5.50 8.98
N ARG A 62 17.79 5.91 8.42
CA ARG A 62 18.31 5.44 7.11
C ARG A 62 19.17 4.18 7.28
N SER A 63 18.64 3.24 8.04
CA SER A 63 19.19 1.91 8.30
C SER A 63 18.01 0.95 8.45
N ALA A 64 18.27 -0.36 8.43
CA ALA A 64 17.26 -1.31 8.88
C ALA A 64 16.78 -0.96 10.30
N CYS A 65 15.54 -1.31 10.64
CA CYS A 65 15.13 -1.36 12.03
C CYS A 65 16.00 -2.37 12.76
N ASP A 66 16.32 -2.04 14.01
CA ASP A 66 17.15 -2.90 14.85
C ASP A 66 16.45 -4.27 14.95
N ALA A 67 17.17 -5.35 14.59
CA ALA A 67 16.69 -6.72 14.81
C ALA A 67 16.69 -7.08 16.31
N GLU A 68 17.29 -6.20 17.11
CA GLU A 68 17.50 -6.29 18.54
C GLU A 68 16.21 -5.90 19.32
N GLN A 69 15.21 -6.77 19.24
CA GLN A 69 14.43 -7.12 20.43
C GLN A 69 14.92 -8.48 20.96
N VAL A 70 16.23 -8.60 21.18
CA VAL A 70 16.85 -9.64 21.99
C VAL A 70 17.93 -8.97 22.84
N TYR A 71 17.50 -8.42 23.98
CA TYR A 71 18.29 -8.00 25.15
C TYR A 71 19.54 -7.12 24.94
N GLU A 72 19.38 -5.82 25.22
CA GLU A 72 20.07 -5.13 26.32
C GLU A 72 19.14 -4.06 26.91
#